data_AF-A0A2M7D9D5-F1
#
_entry.id   AF-A0A2M7D9D5-F1
#
_cell.length_a   1.000
_cell.length_b   1.000
_cell.length_c   1.000
_cell.angle_alpha   90.00
_cell.angle_beta   90.00
_cell.angle_gamma   90.00
#
_symmetry.space_group_name_H-M   'P 1'
#
loop_
_entity.id
_entity.type
_entity.pdbx_description
1 polymer ?
#
loop_
_entity_poly.entity_id
_entity_poly.type
_entity_poly.pdbx_seq_one_letter_code
_entity_poly.pdbx_strand_id
1 'polypeptide(L)'
;MLRKYLQIAQRQKWAIGQFNISTLEVLKAIVQAAVKLKSPVIVGTSEGESKFLGLRQAVALVRFFRQETGMPIFLNLDHGKTFQYIKKAISAGYDAVNFDGSGLPLQENI
;
A
#
# COMPACT_ATOMS: atom_id res chain seq x y z
N MET A 1 2.76 11.72 0.92
CA MET A 1 3.38 11.69 -0.43
C MET A 1 2.48 11.05 -1.48
N LEU A 2 1.85 9.90 -1.21
CA LEU A 2 0.93 9.22 -2.15
C LEU A 2 -0.18 10.11 -2.73
N ARG A 3 -0.84 10.95 -1.90
CA ARG A 3 -1.88 11.90 -2.34
C ARG A 3 -1.46 12.77 -3.54
N LYS A 4 -0.20 13.21 -3.58
CA LYS A 4 0.35 14.01 -4.70
C LYS A 4 0.38 13.20 -6.00
N TYR A 5 0.81 11.95 -5.93
CA TYR A 5 0.86 11.05 -7.09
C TYR A 5 -0.55 10.73 -7.60
N LEU A 6 -1.51 10.49 -6.72
CA LEU A 6 -2.91 10.27 -7.11
C LEU A 6 -3.51 11.50 -7.81
N GLN A 7 -3.23 12.72 -7.33
CA GLN A 7 -3.66 13.95 -7.99
C GLN A 7 -3.02 14.15 -9.37
N ILE A 8 -1.74 13.78 -9.53
CA ILE A 8 -1.07 13.82 -10.84
C ILE A 8 -1.73 12.82 -11.79
N ALA A 9 -1.92 11.58 -11.35
CA ALA A 9 -2.55 10.51 -12.12
C ALA A 9 -3.95 10.90 -12.58
N GLN A 10 -4.77 11.46 -11.68
CA GLN A 10 -6.11 11.96 -12.00
C GLN A 10 -6.08 13.07 -13.05
N ARG A 11 -5.23 14.10 -12.88
CA ARG A 11 -5.12 15.21 -13.85
C ARG A 11 -4.63 14.75 -15.23
N GLN A 12 -3.74 13.77 -15.26
CA GLN A 12 -3.13 13.24 -16.47
C GLN A 12 -3.88 12.01 -17.03
N LYS A 13 -5.00 11.61 -16.42
CA LYS A 13 -5.88 10.53 -16.87
C LYS A 13 -5.21 9.15 -16.99
N TRP A 14 -4.39 8.80 -16.01
CA TRP A 14 -3.83 7.45 -15.85
C TRP A 14 -4.01 6.95 -14.42
N ALA A 15 -3.69 5.67 -14.17
CA ALA A 15 -3.88 5.03 -12.88
C ALA A 15 -2.56 4.47 -12.32
N ILE A 16 -2.43 4.49 -10.99
CA ILE A 16 -1.33 3.82 -10.28
C ILE A 16 -1.80 2.42 -9.91
N GLY A 17 -1.07 1.39 -10.31
CA GLY A 17 -1.38 0.02 -9.93
C GLY A 17 -1.20 -0.22 -8.43
N GLN A 18 -2.16 -0.93 -7.83
CA GLN A 18 -2.06 -1.49 -6.48
C GLN A 18 -1.94 -3.02 -6.59
N PHE A 19 -0.90 -3.61 -5.98
CA PHE A 19 -0.69 -5.05 -5.98
C PHE A 19 -0.39 -5.55 -4.57
N ASN A 20 -1.16 -6.53 -4.07
CA ASN A 20 -0.94 -7.07 -2.74
C ASN A 20 0.27 -8.02 -2.70
N ILE A 21 0.92 -8.09 -1.54
CA ILE A 21 2.08 -8.92 -1.28
C ILE A 21 1.89 -9.74 0.00
N SER A 22 2.43 -10.96 -0.01
CA SER A 22 2.60 -11.80 1.18
C SER A 22 4.04 -12.26 1.39
N THR A 23 4.88 -12.16 0.35
CA THR A 23 6.26 -12.65 0.37
C THR A 23 7.21 -11.67 -0.33
N LEU A 24 8.52 -11.86 -0.12
CA LEU A 24 9.56 -11.03 -0.70
C LEU A 24 9.66 -11.18 -2.23
N GLU A 25 9.43 -12.39 -2.76
CA GLU A 25 9.52 -12.70 -4.19
C GLU A 25 8.50 -11.89 -4.98
N VAL A 26 7.26 -11.81 -4.49
CA VAL A 26 6.20 -11.02 -5.14
C VAL A 26 6.53 -9.54 -5.08
N LEU A 27 6.99 -9.05 -3.93
CA LEU A 27 7.44 -7.66 -3.80
C LEU A 27 8.58 -7.34 -4.78
N LYS A 28 9.60 -8.19 -4.88
CA LYS A 28 10.70 -8.02 -5.83
C LYS A 28 10.22 -7.97 -7.28
N ALA A 29 9.30 -8.86 -7.67
CA ALA A 29 8.75 -8.88 -9.02
C ALA A 29 8.01 -7.57 -9.34
N ILE A 30 7.19 -7.06 -8.43
CA ILE A 30 6.48 -5.78 -8.58
C ILE A 30 7.47 -4.62 -8.69
N VAL A 31 8.47 -4.57 -7.80
CA VAL A 31 9.50 -3.52 -7.79
C VAL A 31 10.28 -3.52 -9.11
N GLN A 32 10.72 -4.69 -9.58
CA GLN A 32 11.45 -4.82 -10.84
C GLN A 32 10.61 -4.35 -12.04
N ALA A 33 9.32 -4.69 -12.08
CA ALA A 33 8.41 -4.21 -13.12
C ALA A 33 8.24 -2.69 -13.06
N ALA A 34 8.04 -2.14 -11.86
CA ALA A 34 7.92 -0.69 -11.64
C ALA A 34 9.18 0.07 -12.10
N VAL A 35 10.37 -0.43 -11.77
CA VAL A 35 11.66 0.13 -12.22
C VAL A 35 11.78 0.09 -13.73
N LYS A 36 11.53 -1.08 -14.36
CA LYS A 36 11.61 -1.26 -15.82
C LYS A 36 10.68 -0.30 -16.57
N LEU A 37 9.48 -0.08 -16.05
CA LEU A 37 8.47 0.79 -16.65
C LEU A 37 8.57 2.25 -16.21
N LYS A 38 9.48 2.57 -15.27
CA LYS A 38 9.60 3.90 -14.63
C LYS A 38 8.25 4.39 -14.09
N SER A 39 7.47 3.48 -13.52
CA SER A 39 6.11 3.75 -13.06
C SER A 39 6.03 3.77 -11.53
N PRO A 40 5.30 4.72 -10.90
CA PRO A 40 4.95 4.60 -9.49
C PRO A 40 4.08 3.36 -9.24
N VAL A 41 4.18 2.82 -8.03
CA VAL A 41 3.40 1.63 -7.65
C VAL A 41 2.97 1.70 -6.19
N ILE A 42 1.77 1.19 -5.93
CA ILE A 42 1.29 0.91 -4.58
C ILE A 42 1.44 -0.59 -4.37
N VAL A 43 2.13 -0.99 -3.32
CA VAL A 43 2.08 -2.36 -2.82
C VAL A 43 1.15 -2.39 -1.62
N GLY A 44 0.38 -3.46 -1.51
CA GLY A 44 -0.63 -3.61 -0.48
C GLY A 44 -0.41 -4.83 0.38
N THR A 45 -0.99 -4.82 1.57
CA THR A 45 -1.24 -6.03 2.35
C THR A 45 -2.67 -5.94 2.86
N SER A 46 -3.45 -6.99 2.72
CA SER A 46 -4.67 -7.17 3.51
C SER A 46 -4.33 -7.38 4.99
N GLU A 47 -5.36 -7.41 5.86
CA GLU A 47 -5.14 -7.80 7.26
C GLU A 47 -4.55 -9.21 7.39
N GLY A 48 -4.93 -10.17 6.55
CA GLY A 48 -4.40 -11.53 6.60
C GLY A 48 -2.93 -11.58 6.21
N GLU A 49 -2.59 -10.91 5.11
CA GLU A 49 -1.23 -10.87 4.59
C GLU A 49 -0.29 -10.10 5.52
N SER A 50 -0.75 -8.99 6.11
CA SER A 50 0.03 -8.24 7.10
C SER A 50 0.20 -8.98 8.43
N LYS A 51 -0.72 -9.87 8.81
CA LYS A 51 -0.55 -10.77 9.97
C LYS A 51 0.50 -11.84 9.67
N PHE A 52 0.51 -12.37 8.45
CA PHE A 52 1.48 -13.36 8.00
C PHE A 52 2.89 -12.76 7.84
N LEU A 53 3.02 -11.68 7.08
CA LEU A 53 4.30 -11.02 6.79
C LEU A 53 4.81 -10.20 7.97
N GLY A 54 3.89 -9.55 8.70
CA GLY A 54 4.16 -8.58 9.75
C GLY A 54 4.16 -7.13 9.25
N LEU A 55 3.41 -6.25 9.93
CA LEU A 55 3.27 -4.84 9.55
C LEU A 55 4.62 -4.10 9.45
N ARG A 56 5.51 -4.29 10.43
CA ARG A 56 6.82 -3.61 10.46
C ARG A 56 7.78 -4.18 9.42
N GLN A 57 7.68 -5.47 9.13
CA GLN A 57 8.45 -6.13 8.08
C GLN A 57 8.02 -5.59 6.71
N ALA A 58 6.72 -5.47 6.44
CA ALA A 58 6.21 -4.86 5.21
C ALA A 58 6.75 -3.42 5.04
N VAL A 59 6.67 -2.60 6.08
CA VAL A 59 7.21 -1.23 6.07
C VAL A 59 8.72 -1.22 5.81
N ALA A 60 9.49 -2.08 6.48
CA ALA A 60 10.94 -2.17 6.33
C ALA A 60 11.34 -2.56 4.90
N LEU A 61 10.67 -3.56 4.32
CA LEU A 61 10.93 -4.04 2.96
C LEU A 61 10.59 -2.96 1.91
N VAL A 62 9.43 -2.32 2.02
CA VAL A 62 9.04 -1.24 1.09
C VAL A 62 9.99 -0.06 1.20
N ARG A 63 10.37 0.32 2.43
CA ARG A 63 11.35 1.39 2.64
C ARG A 63 12.70 1.06 2.02
N PHE A 64 13.17 -0.17 2.17
CA PHE A 64 14.41 -0.65 1.57
C PHE A 64 14.38 -0.49 0.04
N PHE A 65 13.38 -1.05 -0.64
CA PHE A 65 13.28 -0.96 -2.10
C PHE A 65 13.09 0.48 -2.60
N ARG A 66 12.36 1.31 -1.85
CA ARG A 66 12.22 2.75 -2.16
C ARG A 66 13.58 3.46 -2.13
N GLN A 67 14.44 3.14 -1.16
CA GLN A 67 15.78 3.72 -1.04
C GLN A 67 16.74 3.16 -2.10
N GLU A 68 16.73 1.84 -2.32
CA GLU A 68 17.59 1.15 -3.28
C GLU A 68 17.34 1.60 -4.72
N THR A 69 16.06 1.72 -5.10
CA THR A 69 15.68 2.01 -6.49
C THR A 69 15.45 3.49 -6.78
N GLY A 70 15.23 4.31 -5.74
CA GLY A 70 14.76 5.69 -5.87
C GLY A 70 13.33 5.82 -6.42
N MET A 71 12.62 4.71 -6.66
CA MET A 71 11.27 4.73 -7.22
C MET A 71 10.20 5.12 -6.18
N PRO A 72 9.12 5.80 -6.61
CA PRO A 72 7.95 6.05 -5.76
C PRO A 72 7.13 4.76 -5.54
N ILE A 73 7.48 4.04 -4.47
CA ILE A 73 6.82 2.80 -4.03
C ILE A 73 6.09 3.09 -2.73
N PHE A 74 4.78 2.89 -2.67
CA PHE A 74 3.94 3.17 -1.50
C PHE A 74 3.40 1.89 -0.87
N LEU A 75 3.19 1.87 0.45
CA LEU A 75 2.58 0.75 1.16
C LEU A 75 1.15 1.10 1.63
N ASN A 76 0.18 0.26 1.27
CA ASN A 76 -1.23 0.38 1.65
C ASN A 76 -1.71 -0.79 2.52
N LEU A 77 -2.50 -0.51 3.56
CA LEU A 77 -3.27 -1.54 4.25
C LEU A 77 -4.61 -1.68 3.51
N ASP A 78 -4.76 -2.78 2.80
CA ASP A 78 -5.92 -3.04 1.96
C ASP A 78 -7.05 -3.69 2.77
N HIS A 79 -8.28 -3.24 2.56
CA HIS A 79 -9.48 -3.74 3.25
C HIS A 79 -9.31 -3.90 4.78
N GLY A 80 -8.82 -2.87 5.45
CA GLY A 80 -8.76 -2.81 6.91
C GLY A 80 -10.17 -2.88 7.50
N LYS A 81 -10.40 -3.85 8.38
CA LYS A 81 -11.74 -4.17 8.92
C LYS A 81 -11.97 -3.53 10.28
N THR A 82 -10.92 -3.42 11.09
CA THR A 82 -11.05 -2.92 12.45
C THR A 82 -10.21 -1.67 12.68
N PHE A 83 -10.82 -0.68 13.34
CA PHE A 83 -10.15 0.57 13.71
C PHE A 83 -8.83 0.33 14.46
N GLN A 84 -8.82 -0.65 15.38
CA GLN A 84 -7.64 -0.97 16.16
C GLN A 84 -6.50 -1.51 15.30
N TYR A 85 -6.79 -2.33 14.29
CA TYR A 85 -5.77 -2.86 13.40
C TYR A 85 -5.25 -1.79 12.43
N ILE A 86 -6.14 -0.95 11.90
CA ILE A 86 -5.79 0.21 11.07
C ILE A 86 -4.86 1.15 11.83
N LYS A 87 -5.15 1.47 13.09
CA LYS A 87 -4.26 2.25 13.97
C LYS A 87 -2.87 1.64 14.11
N LYS A 88 -2.78 0.31 14.23
CA LYS A 88 -1.48 -0.39 14.28
C LYS A 88 -0.70 -0.25 12.98
N ALA A 89 -1.37 -0.36 11.83
CA ALA A 89 -0.71 -0.19 10.52
C ALA A 89 -0.22 1.25 10.31
N ILE A 90 -1.02 2.26 10.65
CA ILE A 90 -0.60 3.67 10.66
C ILE A 90 0.63 3.85 11.54
N SER A 91 0.58 3.34 12.78
CA SER A 91 1.68 3.45 13.73
C SER A 91 2.95 2.70 13.28
N ALA A 92 2.81 1.65 12.47
CA ALA A 92 3.93 0.92 11.91
C ALA A 92 4.63 1.70 10.78
N GLY A 93 3.93 2.64 10.12
CA GLY A 93 4.48 3.48 9.06
C GLY A 93 3.93 3.17 7.66
N TYR A 94 2.73 2.61 7.54
CA TYR A 94 2.03 2.50 6.26
C TYR A 94 1.76 3.88 5.65
N ASP A 95 1.91 4.02 4.32
CA ASP A 95 1.68 5.29 3.63
C ASP A 95 0.19 5.60 3.43
N ALA A 96 -0.64 4.55 3.39
CA ALA A 96 -2.10 4.62 3.28
C ALA A 96 -2.77 3.43 3.98
N VAL A 97 -4.04 3.63 4.32
CA VAL A 97 -4.94 2.60 4.84
C VAL A 97 -6.29 2.77 4.16
N ASN A 98 -6.91 1.66 3.77
CA ASN A 98 -8.29 1.60 3.33
C ASN A 98 -9.14 0.98 4.42
N PHE A 99 -10.05 1.75 5.02
CA PHE A 99 -11.12 1.19 5.85
C PHE A 99 -12.23 0.67 4.94
N ASP A 100 -12.63 -0.58 5.12
CA ASP A 100 -13.74 -1.17 4.37
C ASP A 100 -14.99 -1.28 5.24
N GLY A 101 -15.74 -0.18 5.27
CA GLY A 101 -17.08 -0.11 5.87
C GLY A 101 -18.20 -0.32 4.85
N SER A 102 -17.91 -0.87 3.66
CA SER A 102 -18.91 -0.98 2.58
C SER A 102 -20.13 -1.84 2.93
N GLY A 103 -20.01 -2.72 3.93
CA GLY A 103 -21.12 -3.49 4.48
C GLY A 103 -21.96 -2.76 5.55
N LEU A 104 -21.55 -1.56 5.98
CA LEU A 104 -22.25 -0.78 7.00
C LEU A 104 -23.30 0.15 6.38
N PRO A 105 -24.34 0.53 7.14
CA PRO A 105 -25.21 1.64 6.77
C PRO A 105 -24.40 2.91 6.49
N LEU A 106 -24.87 3.76 5.57
CA LEU A 106 -24.13 4.96 5.12
C LEU A 106 -23.71 5.86 6.29
N GLN A 107 -24.59 6.07 7.27
CA GLN A 107 -24.30 6.90 8.44
C GLN A 107 -23.22 6.32 9.36
N GLU A 108 -23.05 5.00 9.37
CA GLU A 108 -22.01 4.34 10.16
C GLU A 108 -20.67 4.28 9.42
N ASN A 109 -20.69 4.41 8.10
CA ASN A 109 -19.49 4.38 7.25
C ASN A 109 -18.80 5.75 7.11
N ILE A 110 -19.53 6.86 7.27
CA ILE A 110 -19.02 8.25 7.21
C ILE A 110 -18.46 8.68 8.56
#